data_AF-A0AAV0QS39-F1
#
_entry.id   AF-A0AAV0QS39-F1
#
_cell.length_a   1.000
_cell.length_b   1.000
_cell.length_c   1.000
_cell.angle_alpha   90.00
_cell.angle_beta   90.00
_cell.angle_gamma   90.00
#
_symmetry.space_group_name_H-M   'P 1'
#
loop_
_entity.id
_entity.type
_entity.pdbx_description
1 polymer ?
#
loop_
_entity_poly.entity_id
_entity_poly.type
_entity_poly.pdbx_seq_one_letter_code
_entity_poly.pdbx_strand_id
1 'polypeptide(L)' 'MLLRPDGHPSRFGYTSQEKNMTVNDCVHWCLPGPIDTWNEFLLYIMKKETVKPF' A
#
# COMPACT_ATOMS: atom_id res chain seq x y z
N MET A 1 -5.91 -1.47 6.21
CA MET A 1 -6.91 -0.65 5.50
C MET A 1 -8.24 -1.39 5.49
N LEU A 2 -9.05 -1.26 6.56
CA LEU A 2 -10.28 -2.06 6.72
C LEU A 2 -11.30 -1.86 5.58
N LEU A 3 -11.22 -0.71 4.91
CA LEU A 3 -12.13 -0.31 3.83
C LEU A 3 -11.66 -0.72 2.43
N ARG A 4 -10.42 -1.24 2.26
CA ARG A 4 -9.86 -1.62 0.95
C ARG A 4 -9.32 -3.05 0.93
N PRO A 5 -10.16 -4.06 1.24
CA PRO A 5 -9.73 -5.47 1.22
C PRO A 5 -9.33 -5.97 -0.18
N ASP A 6 -9.77 -5.29 -1.23
CA ASP A 6 -9.40 -5.50 -2.63
C ASP A 6 -7.97 -5.06 -2.97
N GLY A 7 -7.35 -4.22 -2.14
CA GLY A 7 -5.99 -3.75 -2.36
C GLY A 7 -4.91 -4.78 -2.01
N HIS A 8 -5.28 -6.00 -1.62
CA HIS A 8 -4.36 -7.01 -1.10
C HIS A 8 -3.89 -8.03 -2.16
N PRO A 9 -2.64 -8.53 -2.01
CA PRO A 9 -2.04 -9.73 -2.59
C PRO A 9 -2.96 -10.84 -3.02
N SER A 10 -3.78 -11.20 -2.03
CA SER A 10 -4.35 -12.53 -1.90
C SER A 10 -3.27 -13.58 -2.15
N ARG A 11 -3.39 -14.34 -3.24
CA ARG A 11 -2.48 -15.44 -3.61
C ARG A 11 -1.37 -15.02 -4.57
N PHE A 12 -1.41 -13.79 -5.06
CA PHE A 12 -0.53 -13.29 -6.11
C PHE A 12 0.69 -12.52 -5.57
N GLY A 13 0.84 -12.42 -4.24
CA GLY A 13 1.94 -11.68 -3.59
C GLY A 13 3.25 -12.45 -3.46
N TYR A 14 3.24 -13.76 -3.69
CA TYR A 14 4.41 -14.62 -3.51
C TYR A 14 5.19 -14.78 -4.82
N THR A 15 6.50 -14.55 -4.75
CA THR A 15 7.39 -14.82 -5.89
C THR A 15 7.48 -16.33 -6.09
N SER A 16 7.69 -16.79 -7.32
CA SER A 16 7.65 -18.19 -7.77
C SER A 16 8.49 -19.23 -6.99
N GLN A 17 9.30 -18.81 -6.02
CA GLN A 17 10.04 -19.68 -5.08
C GLN A 17 9.20 -20.10 -3.85
N GLU A 18 8.12 -19.40 -3.53
CA GLU A 18 7.28 -19.64 -2.35
C GLU A 18 5.90 -20.23 -2.72
N LYS A 19 5.83 -20.94 -3.86
CA LYS A 19 4.59 -21.52 -4.44
C LYS A 19 3.79 -22.46 -3.54
N ASN A 20 4.34 -22.88 -2.40
CA ASN A 20 3.68 -23.80 -1.48
C ASN A 20 2.88 -23.11 -0.37
N MET A 21 2.91 -21.78 -0.25
CA MET A 21 2.06 -21.05 0.68
C MET A 21 0.74 -20.67 0.00
N THR A 22 -0.27 -21.53 0.15
CA THR A 22 -1.67 -21.24 -0.26
C THR A 22 -2.38 -20.29 0.72
N VAL A 23 -1.62 -19.44 1.43
CA VAL A 23 -2.13 -18.51 2.42
C VAL A 23 -2.47 -17.20 1.72
N ASN A 24 -3.68 -16.68 1.94
CA ASN A 24 -4.02 -15.37 1.40
C ASN A 24 -3.28 -14.28 2.19
N ASP A 25 -2.47 -13.48 1.51
CA ASP A 25 -1.85 -12.31 2.10
C ASP A 25 -2.89 -11.20 2.31
N CYS A 26 -3.13 -10.88 3.58
CA CYS A 26 -4.05 -9.84 4.03
C CYS A 26 -3.32 -8.68 4.75
N VAL A 27 -1.99 -8.64 4.66
CA VAL A 27 -1.16 -7.63 5.34
C VAL A 27 -0.50 -6.69 4.33
N HIS A 28 -0.06 -7.22 3.19
CA HIS A 28 0.59 -6.44 2.14
C HIS A 28 -0.39 -5.85 1.14
N TRP A 29 0.07 -4.91 0.31
CA TRP A 29 -0.76 -4.19 -0.66
C TRP A 29 -0.21 -4.35 -2.07
N CYS A 30 -1.11 -4.52 -3.04
CA CYS A 30 -0.79 -4.49 -4.47
C CYS A 30 -0.30 -3.09 -4.88
N LEU A 31 0.53 -3.04 -5.92
CA LEU A 31 0.89 -1.82 -6.63
C LEU A 31 0.50 -1.92 -8.12
N PRO A 32 -0.15 -0.91 -8.71
CA PRO A 32 -0.67 0.30 -8.06
C PRO A 32 -1.81 -0.01 -7.09
N GLY A 33 -1.96 0.75 -6.01
CA GLY A 33 -2.91 0.43 -4.94
C GLY A 33 -3.04 1.46 -3.81
N PRO A 34 -3.67 1.09 -2.67
CA PRO A 34 -4.02 2.05 -1.62
C PRO A 34 -2.84 2.78 -0.97
N ILE A 35 -1.64 2.18 -1.07
CA ILE A 35 -0.40 2.80 -0.61
C ILE A 35 -0.05 4.08 -1.40
N ASP A 36 -0.45 4.17 -2.67
CA ASP A 36 -0.20 5.33 -3.51
C ASP A 36 -0.95 6.56 -2.98
N THR A 37 -2.20 6.37 -2.53
CA THR A 37 -2.98 7.44 -1.90
C THR A 37 -2.35 7.92 -0.58
N TRP A 38 -1.75 7.01 0.20
CA TRP A 38 -1.01 7.41 1.41
C TRP A 38 0.23 8.24 1.06
N ASN A 39 0.93 7.88 0.00
CA ASN A 39 2.08 8.64 -0.50
C ASN A 39 1.67 10.04 -0.97
N GLU A 40 0.52 10.19 -1.63
CA GLU A 40 -0.02 11.50 -2.00
C GLU A 40 -0.35 12.37 -0.78
N PHE A 41 -0.99 11.79 0.25
CA PHE A 41 -1.26 12.52 1.50
C PHE A 41 0.02 12.94 2.21
N LEU A 42 1.01 12.05 2.29
CA LEU A 42 2.31 12.37 2.87
C LEU A 42 2.96 13.54 2.12
N LEU A 43 2.98 13.47 0.79
CA LEU A 43 3.54 14.52 -0.06
C LEU A 43 2.80 15.85 0.14
N TYR A 44 1.48 15.83 0.28
CA TYR A 44 0.68 17.01 0.57
C TYR A 44 1.06 17.64 1.93
N ILE A 45 1.17 16.83 2.98
CA ILE A 45 1.58 17.30 4.32
C ILE A 45 2.98 17.91 4.27
N MET A 46 3.94 17.25 3.62
CA MET A 46 5.29 17.75 3.46
C MET A 46 5.32 19.11 2.76
N LYS A 47 4.57 19.26 1.66
CA LYS A 47 4.45 20.54 0.94
C LYS A 47 3.85 21.63 1.83
N LYS A 48 2.82 21.31 2.61
CA LYS A 48 2.19 22.27 3.53
C LYS A 48 3.17 22.77 4.60
N GLU A 49 4.01 21.90 5.16
CA GLU A 49 5.03 22.30 6.14
C GLU A 49 6.13 23.16 5.51
N THR A 50 6.56 22.86 4.27
CA THR A 50 7.58 23.67 3.58
C THR A 50 7.09 25.08 3.18
N VAL A 51 5.77 25.28 3.10
CA VAL A 51 5.16 26.54 2.65
C VAL A 51 4.65 27.39 3.82
N LYS A 52 4.78 26.93 5.08
CA LYS A 52 4.47 27.78 6.25
C LYS A 52 5.43 28.98 6.29
N PRO A 53 4.97 30.22 6.06
CA PRO A 53 5.77 31.39 6.34
C PRO A 53 5.90 31.51 7.87
N PHE A 54 7.08 31.92 8.33
CA PHE A 54 7.31 32.30 9.73
C PHE A 54 6.32 33.37 10.20
#